data_AF-A0A7U9RXN1-F1
#
_entry.id   AF-A0A7U9RXN1-F1
#
_cell.length_a   1.000
_cell.length_b   1.000
_cell.length_c   1.000
_cell.angle_alpha   90.00
_cell.angle_beta   90.00
_cell.angle_gamma   90.00
#
_symmetry.space_group_name_H-M   'P 1'
#
loop_
_entity.id
_entity.type
_entity.pdbx_description
1 polymer ?
#
loop_
_entity_poly.entity_id
_entity_poly.type
_entity_poly.pdbx_seq_one_letter_code
_entity_poly.pdbx_strand_id
1 'polypeptide(L)'
;MDLIYQTLYRLRTVCRFQGYIHVKAIPGADPALIEKAGFLADRMSINLELPTSAALRQLAPCKSRHTILKPMRQIQNGIVQNKNELMVCRKTPPFVPAGQSTQMIIGATPENDFQIMSVAEGLYQNFGLKRVFYSAFVNVNHNSSLPSLPGGPPLLREHRLYQADWLLRYYHFRVSELLSEDKPNFNIYLDPKCDWALRHLEYFPVEIHTADYKTLLRVPGIGAKSAKRIVKARRGSRLDFSDLKKIGVVLKRALYFITCSGRMMYPIKLNEDYICRNLLSDRTQIPRELREESYRQLSLFDDVSFGGGNHVCIPM
;
A
#
# COMPACT_ATOMS: atom_id res chain seq x y z
N MET A 1 28.23 1.72 4.21
CA MET A 1 27.45 2.50 3.22
C MET A 1 28.33 3.18 2.17
N ASP A 2 29.64 3.33 2.42
CA ASP A 2 30.55 4.06 1.52
C ASP A 2 30.56 3.52 0.08
N LEU A 3 30.77 2.21 -0.12
CA LEU A 3 30.72 1.58 -1.45
C LEU A 3 29.40 1.80 -2.19
N ILE A 4 28.28 1.87 -1.46
CA ILE A 4 26.97 2.14 -2.08
C ILE A 4 26.92 3.59 -2.56
N TYR A 5 27.36 4.55 -1.75
CA TYR A 5 27.48 5.94 -2.17
C TYR A 5 28.38 6.08 -3.40
N GLN A 6 29.57 5.46 -3.41
CA GLN A 6 30.49 5.51 -4.55
C GLN A 6 29.86 4.94 -5.82
N THR A 7 29.07 3.86 -5.69
CA THR A 7 28.31 3.28 -6.81
C THR A 7 27.28 4.27 -7.35
N LEU A 8 26.48 4.90 -6.48
CA LEU A 8 25.51 5.93 -6.88
C LEU A 8 26.19 7.11 -7.58
N TYR A 9 27.32 7.55 -7.05
CA TYR A 9 28.09 8.66 -7.60
C TYR A 9 28.58 8.33 -9.00
N ARG A 10 29.18 7.15 -9.20
CA ARG A 10 29.63 6.68 -10.53
C ARG A 10 28.46 6.55 -11.51
N LEU A 11 27.31 6.02 -11.08
CA LEU A 11 26.13 5.92 -11.92
C LEU A 11 25.68 7.29 -12.44
N ARG A 12 25.61 8.30 -11.58
CA ARG A 12 25.16 9.66 -11.97
C ARG A 12 26.22 10.44 -12.75
N THR A 13 27.49 10.35 -12.38
CA THR A 13 28.55 11.23 -12.92
C THR A 13 29.33 10.62 -14.07
N VAL A 14 29.67 9.32 -13.98
CA VAL A 14 30.48 8.62 -14.99
C VAL A 14 29.58 7.97 -16.03
N CYS A 15 28.62 7.16 -15.60
CA CYS A 15 27.71 6.46 -16.50
C CYS A 15 26.57 7.36 -17.00
N ARG A 16 26.40 8.55 -16.41
CA ARG A 16 25.32 9.51 -16.72
C ARG A 16 23.92 8.91 -16.70
N PHE A 17 23.69 7.90 -15.86
CA PHE A 17 22.41 7.22 -15.74
C PHE A 17 21.34 8.18 -15.21
N GLN A 18 20.32 8.46 -16.04
CA GLN A 18 19.18 9.34 -15.71
C GLN A 18 17.93 8.55 -15.30
N GLY A 19 18.01 7.22 -15.24
CA GLY A 19 16.91 6.38 -14.81
C GLY A 19 16.68 6.46 -13.29
N TYR A 20 15.66 5.72 -12.86
CA TYR A 20 15.24 5.67 -11.47
C TYR A 20 16.20 4.84 -10.61
N ILE A 21 16.65 5.41 -9.50
CA ILE A 21 17.50 4.74 -8.51
C ILE A 21 16.80 4.68 -7.16
N HIS A 22 16.58 3.46 -6.67
CA HIS A 22 16.14 3.19 -5.31
C HIS A 22 17.29 2.59 -4.51
N VAL A 23 17.68 3.25 -3.42
CA VAL A 23 18.74 2.77 -2.53
C VAL A 23 18.19 2.44 -1.14
N LYS A 24 18.71 1.36 -0.53
CA LYS A 24 18.41 1.02 0.86
C LYS A 24 19.48 1.62 1.77
N ALA A 25 19.07 2.50 2.69
CA ALA A 25 19.93 3.00 3.74
C ALA A 25 20.14 1.93 4.82
N ILE A 26 21.38 1.82 5.28
CA ILE A 26 21.80 0.84 6.28
C ILE A 26 21.66 1.48 7.68
N PRO A 27 20.89 0.88 8.59
CA PRO A 27 20.85 1.31 9.99
C PRO A 27 22.25 1.40 10.60
N GLY A 28 22.56 2.51 11.27
CA GLY A 28 23.88 2.76 11.86
C GLY A 28 24.96 3.27 10.89
N ALA A 29 24.64 3.51 9.61
CA ALA A 29 25.56 4.19 8.70
C ALA A 29 25.81 5.65 9.11
N ASP A 30 26.98 6.16 8.72
CA ASP A 30 27.34 7.58 8.88
C ASP A 30 26.26 8.49 8.25
N PRO A 31 25.68 9.43 9.02
CA PRO A 31 24.71 10.41 8.52
C PRO A 31 25.18 11.13 7.25
N ALA A 32 26.46 11.47 7.12
CA ALA A 32 26.98 12.16 5.94
C ALA A 32 26.87 11.31 4.67
N LEU A 33 27.02 9.98 4.79
CA LEU A 33 26.85 9.07 3.66
C LEU A 33 25.38 8.90 3.26
N ILE A 34 24.47 8.91 4.23
CA ILE A 34 23.02 8.87 3.97
C ILE A 34 22.59 10.13 3.22
N GLU A 35 23.07 11.29 3.64
CA GLU A 35 22.79 12.56 2.98
C GLU A 35 23.33 12.59 1.56
N LYS A 36 24.61 12.27 1.36
CA LYS A 36 25.22 12.21 0.02
C LYS A 36 24.48 11.25 -0.90
N ALA A 37 24.06 10.08 -0.40
CA ALA A 37 23.26 9.14 -1.16
C ALA A 37 21.87 9.70 -1.53
N GLY A 38 21.27 10.51 -0.65
CA GLY A 38 19.95 11.09 -0.87
C GLY A 38 19.88 12.13 -2.00
N PHE A 39 20.99 12.83 -2.29
CA PHE A 39 21.09 13.70 -3.47
C PHE A 39 21.29 12.95 -4.80
N LEU A 40 21.63 11.66 -4.73
CA LEU A 40 21.92 10.83 -5.91
C LEU A 40 20.76 9.87 -6.23
N ALA A 41 19.97 9.49 -5.23
CA ALA A 41 18.89 8.54 -5.34
C ALA A 41 17.52 9.22 -5.52
N ASP A 42 16.63 8.58 -6.28
CA ASP A 42 15.25 9.03 -6.42
C ASP A 42 14.41 8.65 -5.20
N ARG A 43 14.61 7.43 -4.68
CA ARG A 43 13.96 6.91 -3.49
C ARG A 43 14.97 6.31 -2.53
N MET A 44 14.73 6.48 -1.24
CA MET A 44 15.46 5.78 -0.19
C MET A 44 14.52 4.85 0.60
N SER A 45 15.02 3.70 1.03
CA SER A 45 14.30 2.84 1.96
C SER A 45 15.14 2.40 3.14
N ILE A 46 14.47 2.11 4.25
CA ILE A 46 15.08 1.47 5.41
C ILE A 46 14.15 0.33 5.82
N ASN A 47 14.69 -0.87 5.93
CA ASN A 47 13.92 -2.03 6.36
C ASN A 47 13.60 -1.94 7.85
N LEU A 48 12.32 -1.97 8.19
CA LEU A 48 11.87 -2.19 9.55
C LEU A 48 11.92 -3.68 9.92
N GLU A 49 11.65 -4.56 8.94
CA GLU A 49 11.60 -6.03 9.04
C GLU A 49 10.45 -6.54 9.87
N LEU A 50 10.38 -6.18 11.15
CA LEU A 50 9.40 -6.71 12.08
C LEU A 50 8.59 -5.57 12.72
N PRO A 51 7.27 -5.72 12.84
CA PRO A 51 6.39 -4.64 13.28
C PRO A 51 6.62 -4.29 14.76
N THR A 52 6.91 -5.27 15.62
CA THR A 52 7.05 -5.08 17.06
C THR A 52 8.50 -5.06 17.53
N SER A 53 8.77 -4.33 18.63
CA SER A 53 10.10 -4.31 19.26
C SER A 53 10.46 -5.67 19.88
N ALA A 54 9.47 -6.42 20.35
CA ALA A 54 9.66 -7.77 20.86
C ALA A 54 10.12 -8.72 19.76
N ALA A 55 9.43 -8.74 18.61
CA ALA A 55 9.82 -9.53 17.45
C ALA A 55 11.20 -9.14 16.93
N LEU A 56 11.50 -7.85 16.85
CA LEU A 56 12.81 -7.37 16.41
C LEU A 56 13.94 -7.90 17.30
N ARG A 57 13.78 -7.88 18.63
CA ARG A 57 14.78 -8.44 19.56
C ARG A 57 14.93 -9.96 19.41
N GLN A 58 13.84 -10.67 19.15
CA GLN A 58 13.84 -12.12 19.04
C GLN A 58 14.52 -12.61 17.76
N LEU A 59 14.22 -11.99 16.61
CA LEU A 59 14.65 -12.49 15.30
C LEU A 59 15.78 -11.68 14.67
N ALA A 60 16.01 -10.44 15.10
CA ALA A 60 17.06 -9.57 14.58
C ALA A 60 17.73 -8.77 15.71
N PRO A 61 18.40 -9.43 16.68
CA PRO A 61 18.93 -8.79 17.89
C PRO A 61 19.96 -7.70 17.61
N CYS A 62 20.63 -7.74 16.45
CA CYS A 62 21.57 -6.72 16.01
C CYS A 62 20.88 -5.40 15.58
N LYS A 63 19.55 -5.35 15.55
CA LYS A 63 18.76 -4.16 15.19
C LYS A 63 17.93 -3.69 16.37
N SER A 64 17.87 -2.36 16.53
CA SER A 64 16.96 -1.72 17.47
C SER A 64 16.06 -0.74 16.72
N ARG A 65 14.87 -0.47 17.28
CA ARG A 65 13.99 0.56 16.71
C ARG A 65 14.69 1.91 16.61
N HIS A 66 15.50 2.27 17.59
CA HIS A 66 16.23 3.54 17.57
C HIS A 66 17.19 3.63 16.36
N THR A 67 17.95 2.57 16.08
CA THR A 67 18.91 2.57 14.95
C THR A 67 18.23 2.56 13.58
N ILE A 68 16.98 2.10 13.50
CA ILE A 68 16.15 2.14 12.28
C ILE A 68 15.47 3.50 12.10
N LEU A 69 14.85 4.04 13.15
CA LEU A 69 14.04 5.26 13.06
C LEU A 69 14.90 6.54 12.93
N LYS A 70 16.11 6.55 13.49
CA LYS A 70 17.04 7.69 13.37
C LYS A 70 17.35 8.06 11.90
N PRO A 71 17.83 7.15 11.05
CA PRO A 71 18.06 7.47 9.64
C PRO A 71 16.77 7.75 8.86
N MET A 72 15.63 7.16 9.21
CA MET A 72 14.33 7.53 8.60
C MET A 72 13.98 9.00 8.87
N ARG A 73 14.22 9.48 10.09
CA ARG A 73 14.01 10.88 10.47
C ARG A 73 15.00 11.80 9.78
N GLN A 74 16.26 11.40 9.64
CA GLN A 74 17.24 12.16 8.87
C GLN A 74 16.78 12.37 7.43
N ILE A 75 16.34 11.29 6.75
CA ILE A 75 15.84 11.37 5.37
C ILE A 75 14.58 12.23 5.29
N GLN A 76 13.66 12.10 6.25
CA GLN A 76 12.46 12.94 6.33
C GLN A 76 12.83 14.43 6.39
N ASN A 77 13.73 14.80 7.30
CA ASN A 77 14.16 16.18 7.49
C ASN A 77 14.84 16.71 6.22
N GLY A 78 15.70 15.91 5.59
CA GLY A 78 16.33 16.27 4.31
C GLY A 78 15.31 16.53 3.20
N ILE A 79 14.28 15.68 3.07
CA ILE A 79 13.19 15.89 2.10
C ILE A 79 12.42 17.18 2.39
N VAL A 80 12.09 17.45 3.65
CA VAL A 80 11.33 18.65 4.04
C VAL A 80 12.16 19.90 3.79
N GLN A 81 13.43 19.91 4.19
CA GLN A 81 14.34 21.03 3.98
C GLN A 81 14.55 21.31 2.49
N ASN A 82 14.88 20.27 1.71
CA ASN A 82 15.12 20.42 0.27
C ASN A 82 13.87 20.91 -0.47
N LYS A 83 12.68 20.48 -0.06
CA LYS A 83 11.42 21.00 -0.60
C LYS A 83 11.29 22.51 -0.39
N ASN A 84 11.68 23.02 0.78
CA ASN A 84 11.65 24.45 1.06
C ASN A 84 12.71 25.21 0.24
N GLU A 85 13.92 24.65 0.13
CA GLU A 85 15.00 25.24 -0.67
C GLU A 85 14.64 25.33 -2.16
N LEU A 86 13.99 24.30 -2.72
CA LEU A 86 13.51 24.28 -4.10
C LEU A 86 12.44 25.33 -4.40
N MET A 87 11.65 25.74 -3.40
CA MET A 87 10.68 26.83 -3.56
C MET A 87 11.38 28.19 -3.73
N VAL A 88 12.56 28.36 -3.12
CA VAL A 88 13.36 29.59 -3.20
C VAL A 88 14.27 29.56 -4.42
N CYS A 89 14.95 28.44 -4.68
CA CYS A 89 15.89 28.27 -5.79
C CYS A 89 15.58 26.99 -6.59
N ARG A 90 15.10 27.17 -7.82
CA ARG A 90 14.78 26.06 -8.73
C ARG A 90 16.00 25.25 -9.19
N LYS A 91 17.22 25.77 -9.00
CA LYS A 91 18.47 25.08 -9.38
C LYS A 91 19.00 24.16 -8.29
N THR A 92 18.42 24.17 -7.09
CA THR A 92 18.84 23.28 -6.00
C THR A 92 18.68 21.82 -6.43
N PRO A 93 19.70 20.95 -6.22
CA PRO A 93 19.57 19.53 -6.51
C PRO A 93 18.44 18.89 -5.68
N PRO A 94 17.59 18.04 -6.27
CA PRO A 94 16.54 17.37 -5.52
C PRO A 94 17.13 16.33 -4.55
N PHE A 95 16.56 16.24 -3.35
CA PHE A 95 16.90 15.22 -2.36
C PHE A 95 15.76 14.22 -2.23
N VAL A 96 16.02 12.97 -2.63
CA VAL A 96 15.05 11.85 -2.54
C VAL A 96 13.64 12.23 -3.05
N PRO A 97 13.51 12.70 -4.30
CA PRO A 97 12.27 13.28 -4.82
C PRO A 97 11.07 12.32 -4.81
N ALA A 98 11.29 11.01 -4.93
CA ALA A 98 10.25 9.98 -4.87
C ALA A 98 9.89 9.56 -3.43
N GLY A 99 10.47 10.22 -2.42
CA GLY A 99 10.24 10.03 -1.00
C GLY A 99 10.88 8.76 -0.43
N GLN A 100 10.53 8.42 0.81
CA GLN A 100 11.06 7.25 1.50
C GLN A 100 10.03 6.11 1.66
N SER A 101 10.51 4.87 1.70
CA SER A 101 9.69 3.68 1.93
C SER A 101 10.31 2.70 2.93
N THR A 102 9.53 1.75 3.40
CA THR A 102 10.02 0.67 4.29
C THR A 102 9.42 -0.67 3.91
N GLN A 103 9.90 -1.74 4.54
CA GLN A 103 9.41 -3.10 4.34
C GLN A 103 9.24 -3.80 5.68
N MET A 104 8.16 -4.57 5.79
CA MET A 104 7.83 -5.47 6.90
C MET A 104 7.60 -6.89 6.39
N ILE A 105 8.02 -7.86 7.19
CA ILE A 105 7.87 -9.29 6.97
C ILE A 105 6.61 -9.75 7.73
N ILE A 106 5.77 -10.54 7.07
CA ILE A 106 4.46 -10.95 7.57
C ILE A 106 4.44 -12.46 7.78
N GLY A 107 4.07 -12.89 8.99
CA GLY A 107 4.00 -14.31 9.36
C GLY A 107 5.29 -14.90 9.96
N ALA A 108 6.34 -14.09 10.12
CA ALA A 108 7.55 -14.49 10.86
C ALA A 108 7.35 -14.45 12.40
N THR A 109 6.30 -13.79 12.87
CA THR A 109 5.96 -13.64 14.28
C THR A 109 4.43 -13.55 14.41
N PRO A 110 3.86 -13.80 15.61
CA PRO A 110 2.42 -13.94 15.79
C PRO A 110 1.66 -12.59 15.85
N GLU A 111 2.20 -11.50 15.29
CA GLU A 111 1.45 -10.25 15.25
C GLU A 111 0.18 -10.37 14.43
N ASN A 112 -0.86 -9.71 14.93
CA ASN A 112 -2.12 -9.55 14.23
C ASN A 112 -2.07 -8.37 13.24
N ASP A 113 -3.05 -8.31 12.35
CA ASP A 113 -3.12 -7.25 11.33
C ASP A 113 -3.30 -5.86 11.94
N PHE A 114 -4.00 -5.75 13.07
CA PHE A 114 -4.21 -4.49 13.78
C PHE A 114 -2.89 -3.86 14.21
N GLN A 115 -1.99 -4.66 14.80
CA GLN A 115 -0.64 -4.23 15.18
C GLN A 115 0.20 -3.82 13.97
N ILE A 116 0.20 -4.63 12.91
CA ILE A 116 0.97 -4.36 11.67
C ILE A 116 0.50 -3.05 11.02
N MET A 117 -0.82 -2.89 10.86
CA MET A 117 -1.40 -1.72 10.24
C MET A 117 -1.23 -0.47 11.10
N SER A 118 -1.33 -0.60 12.44
CA SER A 118 -1.06 0.52 13.36
C SER A 118 0.37 1.03 13.26
N VAL A 119 1.34 0.12 13.11
CA VAL A 119 2.75 0.49 12.86
C VAL A 119 2.88 1.20 11.52
N ALA A 120 2.24 0.69 10.46
CA ALA A 120 2.25 1.32 9.14
C ALA A 120 1.66 2.74 9.17
N GLU A 121 0.49 2.92 9.79
CA GLU A 121 -0.15 4.22 9.97
C GLU A 121 0.74 5.20 10.74
N GLY A 122 1.33 4.76 11.84
CA GLY A 122 2.28 5.55 12.62
C GLY A 122 3.51 5.97 11.81
N LEU A 123 4.02 5.11 10.91
CA LEU A 123 5.14 5.45 10.04
C LEU A 123 4.77 6.48 8.97
N TYR A 124 3.56 6.39 8.41
CA TYR A 124 3.06 7.40 7.48
C TYR A 124 2.93 8.77 8.15
N GLN A 125 2.33 8.82 9.33
CA GLN A 125 2.09 10.07 10.06
C GLN A 125 3.39 10.70 10.57
N ASN A 126 4.27 9.91 11.17
CA ASN A 126 5.45 10.44 11.88
C ASN A 126 6.69 10.60 11.00
N PHE A 127 6.80 9.86 9.88
CA PHE A 127 7.98 9.86 9.01
C PHE A 127 7.67 10.27 7.56
N GLY A 128 6.40 10.50 7.22
CA GLY A 128 6.01 10.92 5.88
C GLY A 128 6.34 9.88 4.81
N LEU A 129 6.32 8.58 5.16
CA LEU A 129 6.61 7.51 4.22
C LEU A 129 5.67 7.59 3.00
N LYS A 130 6.16 7.19 1.84
CA LYS A 130 5.33 7.06 0.63
C LYS A 130 4.70 5.68 0.53
N ARG A 131 5.38 4.64 1.01
CA ARG A 131 4.92 3.25 0.93
C ARG A 131 5.56 2.38 2.00
N VAL A 132 4.76 1.46 2.52
CA VAL A 132 5.17 0.27 3.26
C VAL A 132 5.02 -0.92 2.32
N PHE A 133 6.04 -1.75 2.26
CA PHE A 133 6.00 -3.04 1.56
C PHE A 133 5.78 -4.15 2.58
N TYR A 134 4.89 -5.09 2.24
CA TYR A 134 4.61 -6.28 3.01
C TYR A 134 5.18 -7.47 2.24
N SER A 135 5.81 -8.41 2.93
CA SER A 135 6.33 -9.62 2.31
C SER A 135 6.05 -10.81 3.21
N ALA A 136 5.32 -11.79 2.72
CA ALA A 136 5.11 -13.05 3.41
C ALA A 136 6.45 -13.71 3.74
N PHE A 137 6.57 -14.20 4.98
CA PHE A 137 7.74 -14.94 5.41
C PHE A 137 7.83 -16.29 4.70
N VAL A 138 9.03 -16.62 4.19
CA VAL A 138 9.35 -17.90 3.57
C VAL A 138 10.59 -18.46 4.25
N ASN A 139 10.48 -19.64 4.86
CA ASN A 139 11.62 -20.31 5.48
C ASN A 139 12.46 -21.05 4.43
N VAL A 140 13.35 -20.34 3.75
CA VAL A 140 14.21 -20.90 2.68
C VAL A 140 15.33 -21.81 3.22
N ASN A 141 15.74 -21.62 4.48
CA ASN A 141 16.86 -22.35 5.06
C ASN A 141 16.43 -23.57 5.89
N HIS A 142 15.11 -23.83 6.00
CA HIS A 142 14.53 -24.87 6.84
C HIS A 142 15.07 -24.87 8.30
N ASN A 143 15.51 -23.72 8.80
CA ASN A 143 15.99 -23.61 10.17
C ASN A 143 14.81 -23.82 11.13
N SER A 144 14.96 -24.76 12.07
CA SER A 144 13.93 -25.11 13.07
C SER A 144 13.62 -23.96 14.03
N SER A 145 14.55 -23.01 14.19
CA SER A 145 14.36 -21.80 15.01
C SER A 145 13.48 -20.73 14.34
N LEU A 146 13.14 -20.90 13.06
CA LEU A 146 12.28 -19.99 12.31
C LEU A 146 10.89 -20.63 12.11
N PRO A 147 9.80 -19.85 12.18
CA PRO A 147 8.46 -20.40 12.11
C PRO A 147 8.24 -21.07 10.75
N SER A 148 7.92 -22.37 10.80
CA SER A 148 7.45 -23.10 9.64
C SER A 148 5.93 -23.01 9.65
N LEU A 149 5.36 -22.09 8.86
CA LEU A 149 3.91 -21.94 8.80
C LEU A 149 3.31 -23.20 8.15
N PRO A 150 2.39 -23.93 8.82
CA PRO A 150 1.92 -25.24 8.37
C PRO A 150 1.19 -25.24 7.01
N GLY A 151 0.82 -24.06 6.48
CA GLY A 151 0.13 -23.88 5.20
C GLY A 151 0.90 -23.07 4.16
N GLY A 152 2.22 -22.91 4.33
CA GLY A 152 3.03 -22.06 3.47
C GLY A 152 2.91 -20.56 3.78
N PRO A 153 3.47 -19.69 2.91
CA PRO A 153 3.48 -18.24 3.15
C PRO A 153 2.06 -17.69 3.14
N PRO A 154 1.69 -16.75 4.03
CA PRO A 154 0.32 -16.25 4.15
C PRO A 154 0.00 -15.22 3.05
N LEU A 155 -0.01 -15.64 1.79
CA LEU A 155 -0.12 -14.76 0.61
C LEU A 155 -1.42 -13.97 0.56
N LEU A 156 -2.55 -14.60 0.92
CA LEU A 156 -3.83 -13.89 0.98
C LEU A 156 -3.82 -12.80 2.06
N ARG A 157 -3.17 -13.06 3.19
CA ARG A 157 -2.99 -12.06 4.26
C ARG A 157 -2.14 -10.90 3.77
N GLU A 158 -1.01 -11.16 3.11
CA GLU A 158 -0.18 -10.12 2.47
C GLU A 158 -1.00 -9.25 1.52
N HIS A 159 -1.81 -9.87 0.66
CA HIS A 159 -2.68 -9.15 -0.26
C HIS A 159 -3.72 -8.28 0.47
N ARG A 160 -4.33 -8.77 1.56
CA ARG A 160 -5.26 -7.97 2.38
C ARG A 160 -4.58 -6.77 3.04
N LEU A 161 -3.35 -6.93 3.53
CA LEU A 161 -2.57 -5.82 4.09
C LEU A 161 -2.29 -4.74 3.02
N TYR A 162 -1.94 -5.13 1.79
CA TYR A 162 -1.79 -4.15 0.70
C TYR A 162 -3.09 -3.43 0.34
N GLN A 163 -4.22 -4.14 0.35
CA GLN A 163 -5.52 -3.50 0.12
C GLN A 163 -5.86 -2.51 1.23
N ALA A 164 -5.61 -2.87 2.50
CA ALA A 164 -5.83 -2.00 3.64
C ALA A 164 -4.90 -0.78 3.62
N ASP A 165 -3.60 -0.96 3.31
CA ASP A 165 -2.63 0.14 3.15
C ASP A 165 -3.11 1.16 2.11
N TRP A 166 -3.68 0.68 1.01
CA TRP A 166 -4.26 1.56 -0.01
C TRP A 166 -5.42 2.41 0.54
N LEU A 167 -6.26 1.82 1.40
CA LEU A 167 -7.35 2.56 2.06
C LEU A 167 -6.83 3.65 2.99
N LEU A 168 -5.77 3.36 3.76
CA LEU A 168 -5.16 4.37 4.64
C LEU A 168 -4.63 5.57 3.83
N ARG A 169 -3.85 5.30 2.78
CA ARG A 169 -3.16 6.38 2.04
C ARG A 169 -4.06 7.21 1.14
N TYR A 170 -5.05 6.59 0.49
CA TYR A 170 -5.82 7.24 -0.58
C TYR A 170 -7.31 7.42 -0.26
N TYR A 171 -7.83 6.71 0.74
CA TYR A 171 -9.26 6.70 1.08
C TYR A 171 -9.52 7.29 2.46
N HIS A 172 -8.48 7.78 3.14
CA HIS A 172 -8.55 8.43 4.45
C HIS A 172 -9.16 7.55 5.54
N PHE A 173 -9.02 6.22 5.40
CA PHE A 173 -9.33 5.32 6.49
C PHE A 173 -8.27 5.44 7.58
N ARG A 174 -8.69 5.23 8.82
CA ARG A 174 -7.79 4.92 9.94
C ARG A 174 -7.80 3.45 10.25
N VAL A 175 -6.72 2.98 10.87
CA VAL A 175 -6.61 1.57 11.28
C VAL A 175 -7.73 1.18 12.24
N SER A 176 -8.05 2.07 13.19
CA SER A 176 -9.14 1.87 14.16
C SER A 176 -10.54 1.82 13.55
N GLU A 177 -10.71 2.24 12.30
CA GLU A 177 -11.98 2.08 11.57
C GLU A 177 -12.06 0.68 10.95
N LEU A 178 -10.92 0.16 10.48
CA LEU A 178 -10.83 -1.12 9.77
C LEU A 178 -10.75 -2.32 10.71
N LEU A 179 -10.07 -2.18 11.84
CA LEU A 179 -9.73 -3.26 12.77
C LEU A 179 -9.92 -2.79 14.22
N SER A 180 -10.19 -3.73 15.12
CA SER A 180 -10.34 -3.48 16.56
C SER A 180 -9.63 -4.56 17.37
N GLU A 181 -9.55 -4.39 18.69
CA GLU A 181 -8.99 -5.43 19.57
C GLU A 181 -9.80 -6.74 19.50
N ASP A 182 -11.13 -6.65 19.39
CA ASP A 182 -12.02 -7.82 19.26
C ASP A 182 -11.94 -8.48 17.88
N LYS A 183 -11.63 -7.71 16.83
CA LYS A 183 -11.46 -8.19 15.45
C LYS A 183 -10.12 -7.68 14.90
N PRO A 184 -8.98 -8.26 15.34
CA PRO A 184 -7.67 -7.72 15.06
C PRO A 184 -7.06 -8.18 13.74
N ASN A 185 -7.72 -9.10 13.03
CA ASN A 185 -7.26 -9.66 11.76
C ASN A 185 -8.28 -9.43 10.65
N PHE A 186 -7.80 -9.21 9.42
CA PHE A 186 -8.68 -9.08 8.26
C PHE A 186 -9.32 -10.41 7.88
N ASN A 187 -10.53 -10.31 7.34
CA ASN A 187 -11.14 -11.45 6.66
C ASN A 187 -10.33 -11.81 5.41
N ILE A 188 -9.90 -13.07 5.33
CA ILE A 188 -9.09 -13.56 4.22
C ILE A 188 -9.89 -13.57 2.90
N TYR A 189 -11.19 -13.81 2.95
CA TYR A 189 -12.05 -13.98 1.77
C TYR A 189 -12.68 -12.68 1.27
N LEU A 190 -12.79 -11.67 2.14
CA LEU A 190 -13.44 -10.41 1.83
C LEU A 190 -12.43 -9.25 1.78
N ASP A 191 -12.54 -8.35 0.80
CA ASP A 191 -11.67 -7.19 0.78
C ASP A 191 -11.93 -6.25 1.98
N PRO A 192 -10.90 -5.57 2.52
CA PRO A 192 -11.05 -4.78 3.76
C PRO A 192 -12.10 -3.68 3.68
N LYS A 193 -12.39 -3.17 2.47
CA LYS A 193 -13.38 -2.11 2.27
C LYS A 193 -14.80 -2.67 2.29
N CYS A 194 -15.00 -3.84 1.67
CA CYS A 194 -16.25 -4.59 1.77
C CYS A 194 -16.51 -5.04 3.21
N ASP A 195 -15.49 -5.58 3.90
CA ASP A 195 -15.60 -6.01 5.30
C ASP A 195 -15.99 -4.84 6.22
N TRP A 196 -15.35 -3.70 6.04
CA TRP A 196 -15.72 -2.49 6.76
C TRP A 196 -17.16 -2.06 6.49
N ALA A 197 -17.59 -2.08 5.22
CA ALA A 197 -18.93 -1.65 4.84
C ALA A 197 -20.03 -2.56 5.38
N LEU A 198 -19.78 -3.88 5.45
CA LEU A 198 -20.70 -4.84 6.06
C LEU A 198 -20.89 -4.61 7.56
N ARG A 199 -19.85 -4.18 8.26
CA ARG A 199 -19.91 -3.87 9.70
C ARG A 199 -20.52 -2.50 10.01
N HIS A 200 -20.66 -1.65 9.00
CA HIS A 200 -21.13 -0.28 9.17
C HIS A 200 -22.29 0.03 8.20
N LEU A 201 -23.32 -0.81 8.24
CA LEU A 201 -24.50 -0.68 7.38
C LEU A 201 -25.29 0.61 7.65
N GLU A 202 -25.10 1.26 8.80
CA GLU A 202 -25.70 2.54 9.16
C GLU A 202 -25.33 3.70 8.23
N TYR A 203 -24.21 3.60 7.48
CA TYR A 203 -23.84 4.61 6.48
C TYR A 203 -24.46 4.36 5.10
N PHE A 204 -25.20 3.27 4.92
CA PHE A 204 -25.70 2.83 3.63
C PHE A 204 -27.24 2.78 3.60
N PRO A 205 -27.85 3.04 2.43
CA PRO A 205 -27.22 3.30 1.14
C PRO A 205 -26.75 4.76 0.96
N VAL A 206 -25.72 4.93 0.13
CA VAL A 206 -25.18 6.24 -0.24
C VAL A 206 -25.82 6.72 -1.54
N GLU A 207 -26.44 7.90 -1.50
CA GLU A 207 -27.03 8.51 -2.70
C GLU A 207 -25.96 9.14 -3.60
N ILE A 208 -25.84 8.63 -4.82
CA ILE A 208 -24.81 9.00 -5.80
C ILE A 208 -24.90 10.47 -6.21
N HIS A 209 -26.08 11.08 -6.23
CA HIS A 209 -26.20 12.48 -6.64
C HIS A 209 -25.78 13.50 -5.57
N THR A 210 -25.90 13.15 -4.29
CA THR A 210 -25.71 14.10 -3.18
C THR A 210 -24.43 13.85 -2.40
N ALA A 211 -24.02 12.59 -2.24
CA ALA A 211 -22.89 12.20 -1.39
C ALA A 211 -21.58 12.91 -1.77
N ASP A 212 -20.83 13.42 -0.81
CA ASP A 212 -19.57 14.09 -1.13
C ASP A 212 -18.50 13.10 -1.63
N TYR A 213 -17.37 13.62 -2.13
CA TYR A 213 -16.28 12.80 -2.64
C TYR A 213 -15.76 11.79 -1.60
N LYS A 214 -15.65 12.20 -0.32
CA LYS A 214 -15.13 11.31 0.73
C LYS A 214 -16.13 10.20 1.06
N THR A 215 -17.43 10.48 1.10
CA THR A 215 -18.47 9.45 1.30
C THR A 215 -18.46 8.45 0.14
N LEU A 216 -18.35 8.92 -1.11
CA LEU A 216 -18.23 8.03 -2.27
C LEU A 216 -16.98 7.13 -2.20
N LEU A 217 -15.88 7.64 -1.66
CA LEU A 217 -14.69 6.82 -1.41
C LEU A 217 -14.96 5.72 -0.39
N ARG A 218 -15.94 5.79 0.50
CA ARG A 218 -16.23 4.70 1.46
C ARG A 218 -17.02 3.55 0.85
N VAL A 219 -17.72 3.76 -0.25
CA VAL A 219 -18.57 2.76 -0.91
C VAL A 219 -17.74 1.66 -1.60
N PRO A 220 -17.93 0.37 -1.29
CA PRO A 220 -17.31 -0.74 -2.03
C PRO A 220 -17.55 -0.67 -3.54
N GLY A 221 -16.53 -1.01 -4.34
CA GLY A 221 -16.60 -0.94 -5.80
C GLY A 221 -16.44 0.46 -6.42
N ILE A 222 -16.45 1.52 -5.61
CA ILE A 222 -16.08 2.89 -6.04
C ILE A 222 -14.62 3.17 -5.63
N GLY A 223 -13.80 3.58 -6.59
CA GLY A 223 -12.41 3.96 -6.37
C GLY A 223 -12.16 5.45 -6.56
N ALA A 224 -10.96 5.93 -6.23
CA ALA A 224 -10.66 7.38 -6.29
C ALA A 224 -10.90 8.00 -7.67
N LYS A 225 -10.55 7.31 -8.75
CA LYS A 225 -10.81 7.79 -10.12
C LYS A 225 -12.31 7.83 -10.43
N SER A 226 -13.06 6.77 -10.10
CA SER A 226 -14.50 6.73 -10.36
C SER A 226 -15.28 7.69 -9.46
N ALA A 227 -14.93 7.84 -8.18
CA ALA A 227 -15.51 8.85 -7.28
C ALA A 227 -15.35 10.27 -7.84
N LYS A 228 -14.15 10.64 -8.34
CA LYS A 228 -13.93 11.95 -8.98
C LYS A 228 -14.80 12.13 -10.22
N ARG A 229 -14.90 11.09 -11.05
CA ARG A 229 -15.73 11.10 -12.27
C ARG A 229 -17.22 11.23 -11.94
N ILE A 230 -17.72 10.55 -10.91
CA ILE A 230 -19.10 10.67 -10.42
C ILE A 230 -19.40 12.12 -10.03
N VAL A 231 -18.56 12.71 -9.16
CA VAL A 231 -18.74 14.09 -8.69
C VAL A 231 -18.73 15.09 -9.84
N LYS A 232 -17.90 14.85 -10.88
CA LYS A 232 -17.86 15.69 -12.08
C LYS A 232 -19.12 15.50 -12.93
N ALA A 233 -19.50 14.26 -13.22
CA ALA A 233 -20.57 13.95 -14.17
C ALA A 233 -21.96 14.35 -13.65
N ARG A 234 -22.22 14.15 -12.34
CA ARG A 234 -23.52 14.48 -11.73
C ARG A 234 -23.86 15.98 -11.69
N ARG A 235 -22.92 16.86 -12.07
CA ARG A 235 -23.17 18.30 -12.21
C ARG A 235 -23.97 18.64 -13.47
N GLY A 236 -23.83 17.83 -14.53
CA GLY A 236 -24.44 18.08 -15.83
C GLY A 236 -25.54 17.08 -16.19
N SER A 237 -25.60 15.93 -15.53
CA SER A 237 -26.61 14.90 -15.81
C SER A 237 -27.00 14.12 -14.56
N ARG A 238 -28.20 13.52 -14.60
CA ARG A 238 -28.54 12.43 -13.68
C ARG A 238 -27.85 11.16 -14.16
N LEU A 239 -27.13 10.53 -13.25
CA LEU A 239 -26.43 9.26 -13.46
C LEU A 239 -27.34 8.09 -13.09
N ASP A 240 -27.42 7.09 -13.94
CA ASP A 240 -28.02 5.80 -13.61
C ASP A 240 -26.95 4.73 -13.35
N PHE A 241 -27.38 3.50 -13.02
CA PHE A 241 -26.46 2.39 -12.81
C PHE A 241 -25.62 2.07 -14.06
N SER A 242 -26.18 2.20 -15.26
CA SER A 242 -25.47 1.94 -16.51
C SER A 242 -24.32 2.93 -16.72
N ASP A 243 -24.52 4.20 -16.36
CA ASP A 243 -23.51 5.25 -16.40
C ASP A 243 -22.39 5.00 -15.40
N LEU A 244 -22.74 4.55 -14.18
CA LEU A 244 -21.75 4.19 -13.18
C LEU A 244 -20.83 3.06 -13.66
N LYS A 245 -21.36 2.05 -14.35
CA LYS A 245 -20.56 0.99 -14.96
C LYS A 245 -19.58 1.57 -15.99
N LYS A 246 -20.03 2.48 -16.87
CA LYS A 246 -19.18 3.15 -17.88
C LYS A 246 -18.10 4.04 -17.25
N ILE A 247 -18.42 4.68 -16.12
CA ILE A 247 -17.47 5.52 -15.35
C ILE A 247 -16.33 4.66 -14.75
N GLY A 248 -16.57 3.37 -14.56
CA GLY A 248 -15.63 2.40 -13.99
C GLY A 248 -15.95 2.02 -12.54
N VAL A 249 -17.22 2.13 -12.11
CA VAL A 249 -17.69 1.56 -10.84
C VAL A 249 -17.87 0.06 -11.00
N VAL A 250 -17.36 -0.71 -10.04
CA VAL A 250 -17.58 -2.15 -9.97
C VAL A 250 -18.97 -2.39 -9.36
N LEU A 251 -20.00 -2.34 -10.21
CA LEU A 251 -21.40 -2.40 -9.76
C LEU A 251 -21.72 -3.64 -8.92
N LYS A 252 -21.18 -4.81 -9.28
CA LYS A 252 -21.38 -6.05 -8.52
C LYS A 252 -20.98 -5.97 -7.04
N ARG A 253 -20.15 -4.98 -6.66
CA ARG A 253 -19.84 -4.67 -5.26
C ARG A 253 -20.63 -3.46 -4.76
N ALA A 254 -20.77 -2.43 -5.59
CA ALA A 254 -21.38 -1.16 -5.19
C ALA A 254 -22.92 -1.23 -5.04
N LEU A 255 -23.60 -2.12 -5.77
CA LEU A 255 -25.06 -2.13 -5.90
C LEU A 255 -25.81 -2.33 -4.56
N TYR A 256 -25.16 -2.94 -3.55
CA TYR A 256 -25.72 -3.13 -2.22
C TYR A 256 -25.67 -1.88 -1.35
N PHE A 257 -24.86 -0.90 -1.74
CA PHE A 257 -24.44 0.22 -0.90
C PHE A 257 -24.83 1.58 -1.48
N ILE A 258 -25.50 1.63 -2.63
CA ILE A 258 -25.80 2.90 -3.32
C ILE A 258 -27.23 2.99 -3.80
N THR A 259 -27.70 4.23 -3.94
CA THR A 259 -28.90 4.59 -4.70
C THR A 259 -28.55 5.57 -5.81
N CYS A 260 -29.31 5.51 -6.90
CA CYS A 260 -29.33 6.55 -7.93
C CYS A 260 -30.71 7.20 -7.91
N SER A 261 -30.80 8.48 -7.55
CA SER A 261 -32.08 9.21 -7.45
C SER A 261 -33.09 8.52 -6.51
N GLY A 262 -32.60 8.04 -5.36
CA GLY A 262 -33.43 7.38 -4.34
C GLY A 262 -33.84 5.94 -4.68
N ARG A 263 -33.37 5.38 -5.81
CA ARG A 263 -33.69 4.02 -6.23
C ARG A 263 -32.47 3.12 -6.16
N MET A 264 -32.63 1.95 -5.55
CA MET A 264 -31.69 0.85 -5.68
C MET A 264 -31.88 0.17 -7.04
N MET A 265 -30.85 -0.53 -7.52
CA MET A 265 -30.92 -1.27 -8.80
C MET A 265 -31.95 -2.41 -8.73
N TYR A 266 -32.02 -3.05 -7.57
CA TYR A 266 -33.01 -4.05 -7.21
C TYR A 266 -33.43 -3.83 -5.75
N PRO A 267 -34.63 -4.26 -5.33
CA PRO A 267 -35.00 -4.27 -3.91
C PRO A 267 -34.07 -5.20 -3.13
N ILE A 268 -33.16 -4.63 -2.35
CA ILE A 268 -32.16 -5.37 -1.57
C ILE A 268 -32.49 -5.21 -0.10
N LYS A 269 -32.50 -6.34 0.63
CA LYS A 269 -32.52 -6.30 2.09
C LYS A 269 -31.13 -5.88 2.57
N LEU A 270 -31.06 -4.76 3.28
CA LEU A 270 -29.85 -4.31 3.98
C LEU A 270 -29.63 -5.20 5.21
N ASN A 271 -29.13 -6.41 4.95
CA ASN A 271 -28.83 -7.43 5.95
C ASN A 271 -27.42 -7.95 5.70
N GLU A 272 -26.60 -7.98 6.75
CA GLU A 272 -25.18 -8.34 6.69
C GLU A 272 -24.97 -9.72 6.04
N ASP A 273 -25.68 -10.75 6.50
CA ASP A 273 -25.54 -12.13 5.99
C ASP A 273 -25.93 -12.26 4.51
N TYR A 274 -26.97 -11.54 4.09
CA TYR A 274 -27.38 -11.51 2.70
C TYR A 274 -26.31 -10.88 1.81
N ILE A 275 -25.80 -9.70 2.18
CA ILE A 275 -24.81 -8.99 1.38
C ILE A 275 -23.48 -9.76 1.39
N CYS A 276 -23.05 -10.28 2.55
CA CYS A 276 -21.83 -11.06 2.71
C CYS A 276 -21.81 -12.27 1.77
N ARG A 277 -22.88 -13.09 1.76
CA ARG A 277 -22.97 -14.26 0.87
C ARG A 277 -22.86 -13.90 -0.61
N ASN A 278 -23.49 -12.79 -1.03
CA ASN A 278 -23.41 -12.34 -2.42
C ASN A 278 -22.04 -11.75 -2.78
N LEU A 279 -21.37 -11.09 -1.83
CA LEU A 279 -20.01 -10.59 -2.04
C LEU A 279 -19.01 -11.76 -2.13
N LEU A 280 -19.20 -12.82 -1.35
CA LEU A 280 -18.35 -14.01 -1.36
C LEU A 280 -18.56 -14.89 -2.60
N SER A 281 -19.76 -14.88 -3.21
CA SER A 281 -19.98 -15.57 -4.48
C SER A 281 -19.20 -14.94 -5.64
N ASP A 282 -18.81 -13.66 -5.50
CA ASP A 282 -17.90 -12.98 -6.43
C ASP A 282 -16.44 -13.45 -6.24
N ARG A 283 -16.11 -14.52 -6.96
CA ARG A 283 -14.78 -14.90 -7.50
C ARG A 283 -13.69 -13.84 -7.32
N THR A 284 -13.94 -12.65 -7.88
CA THR A 284 -12.92 -11.61 -8.14
C THR A 284 -12.28 -10.95 -6.93
N GLN A 285 -12.72 -11.27 -5.71
CA GLN A 285 -12.09 -10.75 -4.49
C GLN A 285 -10.77 -11.43 -4.14
N ILE A 286 -10.51 -12.61 -4.71
CA ILE A 286 -9.24 -13.35 -4.60
C ILE A 286 -8.42 -13.08 -5.87
N PRO A 287 -7.13 -12.67 -5.78
CA PRO A 287 -6.26 -12.50 -6.94
C PRO A 287 -6.24 -13.75 -7.83
N ARG A 288 -6.21 -13.55 -9.16
CA ARG A 288 -6.23 -14.66 -10.13
C ARG A 288 -5.01 -15.57 -9.97
N GLU A 289 -3.83 -14.98 -9.76
CA GLU A 289 -2.56 -15.69 -9.51
C GLU A 289 -2.63 -16.62 -8.30
N LEU A 290 -3.36 -16.22 -7.25
CA LEU A 290 -3.56 -17.05 -6.05
C LEU A 290 -4.63 -18.13 -6.25
N ARG A 291 -5.46 -18.04 -7.30
CA ARG A 291 -6.41 -19.10 -7.68
C ARG A 291 -5.82 -20.13 -8.64
N GLU A 292 -4.79 -19.75 -9.39
CA GLU A 292 -4.19 -20.58 -10.45
C GLU A 292 -2.86 -21.22 -10.00
N GLU A 293 -2.55 -21.25 -8.69
CA GLU A 293 -1.37 -21.87 -8.05
C GLU A 293 0.01 -21.57 -8.70
N SER A 294 0.10 -20.53 -9.52
CA SER A 294 1.31 -20.14 -10.24
C SER A 294 1.85 -18.85 -9.62
N TYR A 295 2.67 -19.01 -8.58
CA TYR A 295 3.32 -17.87 -7.94
C TYR A 295 4.27 -17.14 -8.90
N ARG A 296 4.09 -15.82 -8.99
CA ARG A 296 5.17 -14.87 -9.27
C ARG A 296 5.12 -13.78 -8.20
N GLN A 297 6.27 -13.51 -7.59
CA GLN A 297 6.43 -12.33 -6.73
C GLN A 297 6.14 -11.09 -7.58
N LEU A 298 5.27 -10.19 -7.11
CA LEU A 298 5.05 -8.91 -7.76
C LEU A 298 6.40 -8.19 -7.89
N SER A 299 6.85 -7.98 -9.13
CA SER A 299 8.11 -7.33 -9.42
C SER A 299 7.93 -5.81 -9.32
N LEU A 300 9.00 -5.12 -8.89
CA LEU A 300 9.07 -3.66 -8.77
C LEU A 300 8.73 -2.91 -10.08
N PHE A 301 8.68 -3.61 -11.22
CA PHE A 301 8.53 -3.04 -12.56
C PHE A 301 7.24 -3.45 -13.29
N ASP A 302 6.39 -4.30 -12.71
CA ASP A 302 5.25 -4.89 -13.44
C ASP A 302 4.15 -3.85 -13.76
N ASP A 303 4.12 -2.74 -13.03
CA ASP A 303 3.19 -1.61 -13.24
C ASP A 303 3.69 -0.54 -14.24
N VAL A 304 4.89 -0.72 -14.83
CA VAL A 304 5.47 0.27 -15.75
C VAL A 304 5.54 -0.30 -17.17
N SER A 305 4.52 0.00 -17.99
CA SER A 305 4.63 -0.20 -19.44
C SER A 305 5.64 0.80 -20.01
N PHE A 306 6.92 0.41 -20.09
CA PHE A 306 7.85 1.10 -20.97
C PHE A 306 7.47 0.72 -22.40
N GLY A 307 6.80 1.64 -23.10
CA GLY A 307 6.58 1.52 -24.54
C GLY A 307 7.93 1.54 -25.25
N GLY A 308 8.48 0.36 -25.53
CA GLY A 308 9.72 0.18 -26.27
C GLY A 308 9.71 -1.23 -26.84
N GLY A 309 9.68 -1.33 -28.17
CA GLY A 309 9.51 -2.57 -28.90
C GLY A 309 10.54 -3.64 -28.56
N ASN A 310 10.09 -4.89 -28.68
CA ASN A 310 10.92 -6.09 -28.72
C ASN A 310 12.08 -5.90 -29.69
N HIS A 311 13.29 -6.16 -29.20
CA HIS A 311 14.43 -6.79 -29.88
C HIS A 311 15.74 -6.22 -29.33
N VAL A 312 16.30 -6.87 -28.30
CA VAL A 312 17.76 -7.00 -28.20
C VAL A 312 18.05 -8.39 -27.64
N CYS A 313 18.45 -9.30 -28.52
CA CYS A 313 19.20 -10.49 -28.15
C CYS A 313 20.63 -10.05 -27.82
N ILE A 314 21.17 -10.49 -26.69
CA ILE A 314 22.60 -10.38 -26.39
C ILE A 314 23.13 -11.83 -26.32
N PRO A 315 24.04 -12.26 -27.21
CA PRO A 315 24.73 -13.54 -27.06
C PRO A 315 25.81 -13.44 -25.96
N MET A 316 26.18 -14.61 -25.43
CA MET A 316 27.05 -14.89 -24.26
C MET A 316 28.10 -13.84 -23.91
#